data_AF-A0A498QZI1-F1
#
_entry.id   AF-A0A498QZI1-F1
#
_cell.length_a   1.000
_cell.length_b   1.000
_cell.length_c   1.000
_cell.angle_alpha   90.00
_cell.angle_beta   90.00
_cell.angle_gamma   90.00
#
_symmetry.space_group_name_H-M   'P 1'
#
loop_
_entity.id
_entity.type
_entity.pdbx_description
1 polymer ?
#
loop_
_entity_poly.entity_id
_entity_poly.type
_entity_poly.pdbx_seq_one_letter_code
_entity_poly.pdbx_strand_id
1 'polypeptide(L)'
;MTDAIHEEVDDVAATMNAWRASVPSAVAFAPPLAADDAATAAVLAGMADWPVEHHAMGEHRESMATALHAATTATSVILTNADDAGAAGIAASQAT
;
A
#
# COMPACT_ATOMS: atom_id res chain seq x y z
N MET A 1 23.83 16.97 -9.50
CA MET A 1 24.01 15.62 -8.92
C MET A 1 22.71 14.90 -9.17
N THR A 2 22.66 14.07 -10.19
CA THR A 2 21.50 13.23 -10.47
C THR A 2 21.61 12.05 -9.53
N ASP A 3 20.66 11.88 -8.62
CA ASP A 3 20.60 10.71 -7.77
C ASP A 3 20.37 9.50 -8.70
N ALA A 4 21.36 8.62 -8.80
CA ALA A 4 21.26 7.46 -9.66
C ALA A 4 20.32 6.47 -8.98
N ILE A 5 19.16 6.23 -9.60
CA ILE A 5 18.21 5.23 -9.12
C ILE A 5 18.81 3.86 -9.39
N HIS A 6 19.14 3.12 -8.33
CA HIS A 6 19.54 1.72 -8.40
C HIS A 6 18.42 0.88 -7.81
N GLU A 7 17.82 0.00 -8.62
CA GLU A 7 16.71 -0.85 -8.23
C GLU A 7 17.09 -2.33 -8.40
N GLU A 8 17.12 -3.08 -7.30
CA GLU A 8 17.13 -4.54 -7.34
C GLU A 8 15.67 -5.01 -7.49
N VAL A 9 15.24 -5.20 -8.74
CA VAL A 9 13.82 -5.41 -9.10
C VAL A 9 13.18 -6.59 -8.37
N ASP A 10 13.91 -7.70 -8.22
CA ASP A 10 13.43 -8.89 -7.50
C ASP A 10 13.21 -8.59 -6.00
N ASP A 11 14.09 -7.81 -5.39
CA ASP A 11 13.98 -7.39 -4.00
C ASP A 11 12.83 -6.41 -3.78
N VAL A 12 12.55 -5.53 -4.75
CA VAL A 12 11.39 -4.62 -4.72
C VAL A 12 10.08 -5.40 -4.77
N ALA A 13 9.97 -6.37 -5.68
CA ALA A 13 8.76 -7.20 -5.79
C ALA A 13 8.52 -8.00 -4.50
N ALA A 14 9.56 -8.64 -3.95
CA ALA A 14 9.47 -9.38 -2.69
C ALA A 14 9.10 -8.45 -1.51
N THR A 15 9.75 -7.29 -1.41
CA THR A 15 9.50 -6.30 -0.36
C THR A 15 8.07 -5.78 -0.43
N MET A 16 7.57 -5.44 -1.62
CA MET A 16 6.20 -4.93 -1.74
C MET A 16 5.13 -5.98 -1.49
N ASN A 17 5.39 -7.25 -1.83
CA ASN A 17 4.50 -8.34 -1.46
C ASN A 17 4.43 -8.53 0.06
N ALA A 18 5.59 -8.53 0.73
CA ALA A 18 5.66 -8.63 2.19
C ALA A 18 5.00 -7.43 2.88
N TRP A 19 5.26 -6.21 2.38
CA TRP A 19 4.61 -5.00 2.87
C TRP A 19 3.09 -5.06 2.71
N ARG A 20 2.60 -5.43 1.52
CA ARG A 20 1.15 -5.51 1.26
C ARG A 20 0.48 -6.52 2.19
N ALA A 21 1.09 -7.69 2.40
CA ALA A 21 0.59 -8.69 3.33
C ALA A 21 0.58 -8.23 4.80
N SER A 22 1.41 -7.23 5.14
CA SER A 22 1.43 -6.63 6.48
C SER A 22 0.36 -5.57 6.70
N VAL A 23 -0.28 -5.06 5.63
CA VAL A 23 -1.35 -4.06 5.74
C VAL A 23 -2.59 -4.72 6.36
N PRO A 24 -3.09 -4.21 7.51
CA PRO A 24 -4.29 -4.78 8.11
C PRO A 24 -5.52 -4.54 7.21
N SER A 25 -6.12 -5.63 6.73
CA SER A 25 -7.34 -5.59 5.90
C SER A 25 -8.61 -5.29 6.71
N ALA A 26 -8.56 -5.44 8.03
CA ALA A 26 -9.63 -5.10 8.94
C ALA A 26 -9.10 -4.32 10.16
N VAL A 27 -9.79 -3.24 10.52
CA VAL A 27 -9.57 -2.54 11.78
C VAL A 27 -10.66 -3.01 12.74
N ALA A 28 -10.32 -3.94 13.63
CA ALA A 28 -11.28 -4.49 14.57
C ALA A 28 -11.88 -3.37 15.44
N PHE A 29 -13.21 -3.25 15.42
CA PHE A 29 -13.94 -2.45 16.38
C PHE A 29 -14.37 -3.34 17.54
N ALA A 30 -13.89 -3.03 18.74
CA ALA A 30 -14.36 -3.68 19.97
C ALA A 30 -15.58 -2.90 20.48
N PRO A 31 -16.79 -3.49 20.48
CA PRO A 31 -17.97 -2.77 20.94
C PRO A 31 -17.83 -2.43 22.44
N PRO A 32 -18.16 -1.18 22.82
CA PRO A 32 -18.13 -0.77 24.21
C PRO A 32 -19.20 -1.49 25.04
N LEU A 33 -18.96 -1.59 26.35
CA LEU A 33 -19.93 -2.15 27.29
C LEU A 33 -21.17 -1.25 27.41
N ALA A 34 -22.29 -1.84 27.83
CA ALA A 34 -23.52 -1.09 28.07
C ALA A 34 -23.32 -0.02 29.15
N ALA A 35 -23.94 1.15 28.97
CA ALA A 35 -23.89 2.24 29.93
C ALA A 35 -24.73 1.96 31.18
N ASP A 36 -24.19 2.28 32.35
CA ASP A 36 -24.89 2.31 33.64
C ASP A 36 -25.28 3.73 34.08
N ASP A 37 -24.74 4.76 33.42
CA ASP A 37 -25.04 6.17 33.66
C ASP A 37 -25.35 6.98 32.38
N ALA A 38 -25.98 8.15 32.56
CA ALA A 38 -26.43 9.00 31.46
C ALA A 38 -25.29 9.66 30.67
N ALA A 39 -24.14 9.94 31.30
CA ALA A 39 -22.99 10.51 30.60
C ALA A 39 -22.35 9.47 29.70
N THR A 40 -22.17 8.23 30.17
CA THR A 40 -21.69 7.12 29.36
C THR A 40 -22.65 6.82 28.21
N ALA A 41 -23.97 6.82 28.46
CA ALA A 41 -24.96 6.64 27.39
C ALA A 41 -24.86 7.70 26.27
N ALA A 42 -24.59 8.97 26.63
CA ALA A 42 -24.40 10.04 25.66
C ALA A 42 -23.13 9.84 24.80
N VAL A 43 -22.03 9.36 25.40
CA VAL A 43 -20.81 9.02 24.67
C VAL A 43 -21.05 7.85 23.72
N LEU A 44 -21.73 6.80 24.18
CA LEU A 44 -22.08 5.65 23.33
C LEU A 44 -22.97 6.05 22.14
N ALA A 45 -23.91 6.97 22.35
CA ALA A 45 -24.74 7.51 21.28
C ALA A 45 -23.90 8.29 20.25
N GLY A 46 -22.91 9.07 20.70
CA GLY A 46 -21.98 9.76 19.79
C GLY A 46 -21.03 8.82 19.03
N MET A 47 -20.83 7.59 19.52
CA MET A 47 -20.02 6.55 18.88
C MET A 47 -20.83 5.62 17.96
N ALA A 48 -22.13 5.85 17.80
CA ALA A 48 -23.03 4.92 17.12
C ALA A 48 -22.57 4.53 15.70
N ASP A 49 -21.96 5.47 14.97
CA ASP A 49 -21.50 5.27 13.58
C ASP A 49 -20.10 4.64 13.49
N TRP A 50 -19.35 4.56 14.60
CA TRP A 50 -17.97 4.07 14.59
C TRP A 50 -17.79 2.66 14.00
N PRO A 51 -18.68 1.67 14.22
CA PRO A 51 -18.56 0.37 13.58
C PRO A 51 -18.52 0.46 12.04
N VAL A 52 -19.37 1.31 11.46
CA VAL A 52 -19.45 1.50 10.01
C VAL A 52 -18.21 2.23 9.50
N GLU A 53 -17.77 3.28 10.19
CA GLU A 53 -16.56 4.03 9.84
C GLU A 53 -15.29 3.17 9.94
N HIS A 54 -15.18 2.31 10.95
CA HIS A 54 -14.06 1.36 11.09
C HIS A 54 -14.03 0.33 9.96
N HIS A 55 -15.21 -0.14 9.52
CA HIS A 55 -15.32 -1.04 8.38
C HIS A 55 -14.90 -0.35 7.08
N ALA A 56 -15.42 0.84 6.80
CA ALA A 56 -15.07 1.64 5.62
C ALA A 56 -13.57 1.96 5.58
N MET A 57 -12.96 2.25 6.73
CA MET A 57 -11.51 2.47 6.83
C MET A 57 -10.70 1.21 6.48
N GLY A 58 -11.19 0.02 6.81
CA GLY A 58 -10.57 -1.25 6.39
C GLY A 58 -10.57 -1.42 4.87
N GLU A 59 -11.73 -1.24 4.24
CA GLU A 59 -11.87 -1.33 2.78
C GLU A 59 -11.00 -0.30 2.05
N HIS A 60 -10.98 0.93 2.56
CA HIS A 60 -10.16 1.99 1.99
C HIS A 60 -8.66 1.68 2.07
N ARG A 61 -8.18 1.14 3.19
CA ARG A 61 -6.77 0.73 3.35
C ARG A 61 -6.38 -0.38 2.38
N GLU A 62 -7.21 -1.41 2.25
CA GLU A 62 -6.96 -2.51 1.32
C GLU A 62 -6.91 -2.02 -0.14
N SER A 63 -7.84 -1.12 -0.51
CA SER A 63 -7.87 -0.50 -1.83
C SER A 63 -6.58 0.30 -2.11
N MET A 64 -6.16 1.15 -1.16
CA MET A 64 -4.96 1.96 -1.28
C MET A 64 -3.68 1.10 -1.33
N ALA A 65 -3.58 0.06 -0.50
CA ALA A 65 -2.45 -0.86 -0.50
C ALA A 65 -2.34 -1.63 -1.82
N THR A 66 -3.47 -2.07 -2.35
CA THR A 66 -3.55 -2.70 -3.68
C THR A 66 -3.12 -1.75 -4.78
N ALA A 67 -3.59 -0.49 -4.75
CA ALA A 67 -3.23 0.51 -5.73
C ALA A 67 -1.73 0.83 -5.71
N LEU A 68 -1.13 0.95 -4.52
CA LEU A 68 0.31 1.19 -4.39
C LEU A 68 1.13 0.00 -4.91
N HIS A 69 0.74 -1.22 -4.56
CA HIS A 69 1.40 -2.44 -5.04
C HIS A 69 1.38 -2.53 -6.58
N ALA A 70 0.24 -2.22 -7.20
CA ALA A 70 0.11 -2.17 -8.65
C ALA A 70 0.98 -1.06 -9.28
N ALA A 71 1.01 0.13 -8.66
CA ALA A 71 1.84 1.23 -9.12
C ALA A 71 3.34 0.90 -9.06
N THR A 72 3.82 0.33 -7.96
CA THR A 72 5.22 -0.11 -7.85
C THR A 72 5.56 -1.15 -8.91
N THR A 73 4.69 -2.14 -9.11
CA THR A 73 4.89 -3.16 -10.15
C THR A 73 5.02 -2.53 -11.53
N ALA A 74 4.15 -1.58 -11.87
CA ALA A 74 4.21 -0.87 -13.15
C ALA A 74 5.51 -0.05 -13.29
N THR A 75 5.93 0.63 -12.23
CA THR A 75 7.19 1.40 -12.22
C THR A 75 8.40 0.51 -12.44
N SER A 76 8.54 -0.61 -11.73
CA SER A 76 9.66 -1.53 -11.89
C SER A 76 9.74 -2.10 -13.32
N VAL A 77 8.59 -2.41 -13.94
CA VAL A 77 8.53 -2.84 -15.34
C VAL A 77 9.01 -1.74 -16.30
N ILE A 78 8.59 -0.48 -16.09
CA ILE A 78 9.01 0.64 -16.92
C ILE A 78 10.53 0.84 -16.84
N LEU A 79 11.08 0.80 -15.63
CA LEU A 79 12.52 0.99 -15.41
C LEU A 79 13.34 -0.16 -16.01
N THR A 80 12.92 -1.40 -15.81
CA THR A 80 13.56 -2.58 -16.42
C THR A 80 13.59 -2.47 -17.95
N ASN A 81 12.45 -2.13 -18.57
CA ASN A 81 12.38 -1.98 -20.02
C ASN A 81 13.27 -0.84 -20.55
N ALA A 82 13.40 0.25 -19.79
CA ALA A 82 14.28 1.36 -20.14
C ALA A 82 15.76 0.96 -20.06
N ASP A 83 16.14 0.19 -19.04
CA ASP A 83 17.49 -0.35 -18.88
C ASP A 83 17.85 -1.34 -20.00
N ASP A 84 16.95 -2.26 -20.34
CA ASP A 84 17.13 -3.20 -21.45
C ASP A 84 17.31 -2.48 -22.78
N ALA A 85 16.50 -1.46 -23.05
CA ALA A 85 16.63 -0.64 -24.24
C ALA A 85 17.96 0.14 -24.27
N GLY A 86 18.39 0.67 -23.13
CA GLY A 86 19.68 1.34 -22.97
C GLY A 86 20.85 0.40 -23.22
N ALA A 87 20.82 -0.80 -22.64
CA ALA A 87 21.83 -1.83 -22.83
C ALA A 87 21.94 -2.27 -24.30
N ALA A 88 20.80 -2.48 -24.96
CA ALA A 88 20.76 -2.80 -26.39
C ALA A 88 21.38 -1.67 -27.26
N GLY A 89 21.09 -0.41 -26.92
CA GLY A 89 21.67 0.76 -27.60
C GLY A 89 23.19 0.84 -27.45
N ILE A 90 23.71 0.58 -26.24
CA ILE A 90 25.15 0.52 -25.98
C ILE A 90 25.80 -0.61 -26.77
N ALA A 91 25.23 -1.82 -26.72
CA ALA A 91 25.77 -2.97 -27.45
C ALA A 91 25.83 -2.71 -28.97
N ALA A 92 24.78 -2.09 -29.53
CA ALA A 92 24.76 -1.70 -30.93
C ALA A 92 25.87 -0.68 -31.27
N SER A 93 26.15 0.29 -30.39
CA SER A 93 27.20 1.29 -30.61
C SER A 93 28.62 0.71 -30.59
N GLN A 94 28.85 -0.40 -29.89
CA GLN A 94 30.15 -1.08 -29.82
C GLN A 94 30.39 -2.08 -30.95
N ALA A 95 29.33 -2.47 -31.66
CA ALA A 95 29.40 -3.37 -32.80
C ALA A 95 29.79 -2.66 -34.12
N THR A 96 30.11 -1.36 -34.05
CA THR A 96 30.49 -0.49 -35.18
C THR A 96 31.95 -0.10 -35.07
#